data_AF-A0A2Z3NBT1-F1
#
_entry.id   AF-A0A2Z3NBT1-F1
#
_cell.length_a   1.000
_cell.length_b   1.000
_cell.length_c   1.000
_cell.angle_alpha   90.00
_cell.angle_beta   90.00
_cell.angle_gamma   90.00
#
_symmetry.space_group_name_H-M   'P 1'
#
loop_
_entity.id
_entity.type
_entity.pdbx_description
1 polymer ?
#
loop_
_entity_poly.entity_id
_entity_poly.type
_entity_poly.pdbx_seq_one_letter_code
_entity_poly.pdbx_strand_id
1 'polypeptide(L)'
;MKSIKPGRGPSMQGLFGSIAAVLFGIFWMVMAFSITADSPFPAARFFPFFGLVVIAIGVFQAFYHYKNATGKQRMSLLDIVDSEEEPDPLNVRFGSHKQPNKHCPHCGGHVQHNFQFCPQCGKELLR
;
A
#
# COMPACT_ATOMS: atom_id res chain seq x y z
N MET A 1 -9.14 4.95 -11.49
CA MET A 1 -7.92 4.78 -10.65
C MET A 1 -7.74 5.89 -9.63
N LYS A 2 -7.92 5.56 -8.35
CA LYS A 2 -7.49 6.38 -7.21
C LYS A 2 -6.48 5.53 -6.43
N SER A 3 -5.48 6.12 -5.82
CA SER A 3 -4.42 5.36 -5.12
C SER A 3 -4.36 5.80 -3.66
N ILE A 4 -4.44 4.88 -2.70
CA ILE A 4 -4.24 5.21 -1.28
C ILE A 4 -2.75 5.20 -0.97
N LYS A 5 -2.24 6.38 -0.63
CA LYS A 5 -0.82 6.60 -0.38
C LYS A 5 -0.53 6.64 1.13
N PRO A 6 0.61 6.07 1.58
CA PRO A 6 0.99 6.08 2.99
C PRO A 6 1.13 7.52 3.51
N GLY A 7 0.68 7.78 4.73
CA GLY A 7 0.85 9.08 5.39
C GLY A 7 2.33 9.50 5.47
N ARG A 8 2.57 10.82 5.50
CA ARG A 8 3.94 11.35 5.65
C ARG A 8 4.55 11.00 7.00
N GLY A 9 3.76 10.99 8.08
CA GLY A 9 4.21 10.60 9.43
C GLY A 9 4.85 9.21 9.47
N PRO A 10 4.13 8.14 9.08
CA PRO A 10 4.68 6.79 8.99
C PRO A 10 5.91 6.69 8.06
N SER A 11 5.91 7.41 6.94
CA SER A 11 7.06 7.44 6.02
C SER A 11 8.28 8.12 6.66
N MET A 12 8.11 9.23 7.38
CA MET A 12 9.19 9.89 8.10
C MET A 12 9.73 9.03 9.24
N GLN A 13 8.86 8.36 10.00
CA GLN A 13 9.29 7.41 11.03
C GLN A 13 10.13 6.28 10.42
N GLY A 14 9.71 5.73 9.28
CA GLY A 14 10.48 4.71 8.54
C GLY A 14 11.83 5.22 8.05
N LEU A 15 11.93 6.50 7.66
CA LEU A 15 13.20 7.13 7.30
C LEU A 15 14.16 7.22 8.50
N PHE A 16 13.69 7.69 9.65
CA PHE A 16 14.53 7.75 10.85
C PHE A 16 14.93 6.36 11.33
N GLY A 17 14.01 5.40 11.31
CA GLY A 17 14.28 4.01 11.67
C GLY A 17 15.32 3.36 10.76
N SER A 18 15.28 3.64 9.46
CA SER A 18 16.27 3.12 8.51
C SER A 18 17.65 3.75 8.67
N ILE A 19 17.75 5.05 8.96
CA ILE A 19 19.02 5.70 9.33
C ILE A 19 19.60 5.06 10.60
N ALA A 20 18.78 4.86 11.63
CA ALA A 20 19.20 4.21 12.87
C ALA A 20 19.69 2.77 12.60
N ALA A 21 19.02 2.02 11.72
CA ALA A 21 19.43 0.67 11.34
C ALA A 21 20.80 0.64 10.62
N VAL A 22 21.09 1.63 9.75
CA VAL A 22 22.42 1.74 9.11
C VAL A 22 23.51 2.01 10.15
N LEU A 23 23.28 2.97 11.05
CA LEU A 23 24.23 3.28 12.14
C LEU A 23 24.46 2.06 13.04
N PHE A 24 23.38 1.35 13.38
CA PHE A 24 23.46 0.11 14.15
C PHE A 24 24.23 -0.98 13.40
N GLY A 25 24.03 -1.16 12.09
CA GLY A 25 24.76 -2.13 11.29
C GLY A 25 26.27 -1.86 11.26
N ILE A 26 26.67 -0.58 11.16
CA ILE A 26 28.09 -0.17 11.24
C ILE A 26 28.65 -0.49 12.63
N PHE A 27 27.93 -0.08 13.69
CA PHE A 27 28.32 -0.36 15.07
C PHE A 27 28.44 -1.87 15.34
N TRP A 28 27.46 -2.64 14.88
CA TRP A 28 27.43 -4.09 14.97
C TRP A 28 28.66 -4.71 14.34
N MET A 29 29.05 -4.30 13.13
CA MET A 29 30.25 -4.84 12.48
C MET A 29 31.49 -4.66 13.34
N VAL A 30 31.73 -3.44 13.85
CA VAL A 30 32.89 -3.13 14.69
C VAL A 30 32.90 -3.99 15.97
N MET A 31 31.75 -4.08 16.64
CA MET A 31 31.62 -4.88 17.85
C MET A 31 31.77 -6.38 17.58
N ALA A 32 31.14 -6.88 16.51
CA ALA A 32 31.17 -8.30 16.15
C ALA A 32 32.58 -8.77 15.78
N PHE A 33 33.37 -7.95 15.06
CA PHE A 33 34.78 -8.26 14.81
C PHE A 33 35.57 -8.37 16.11
N SER A 34 35.33 -7.48 17.07
CA SER A 34 36.00 -7.51 18.38
C SER A 34 35.68 -8.78 19.18
N ILE A 35 34.45 -9.31 19.09
CA ILE A 35 34.03 -10.50 19.84
C ILE A 35 34.46 -11.80 19.16
N THR A 36 34.46 -11.82 17.81
CA THR A 36 34.69 -13.05 17.03
C THR A 36 36.13 -13.27 16.60
N ALA A 37 37.04 -12.34 16.91
CA ALA A 37 38.45 -12.40 16.52
C ALA A 37 39.14 -13.70 16.98
N ASP A 38 38.95 -14.09 18.24
CA ASP A 38 39.62 -15.25 18.86
C ASP A 38 38.75 -16.52 18.84
N SER A 39 37.71 -16.55 18.00
CA SER A 39 36.82 -17.70 17.93
C SER A 39 37.55 -18.97 17.46
N PRO A 40 37.41 -20.10 18.18
CA PRO A 40 37.92 -21.40 17.74
C PRO A 40 37.14 -21.98 16.54
N PHE A 41 35.96 -21.43 16.24
CA PHE A 41 35.14 -21.82 15.08
C PHE A 41 35.47 -20.93 13.87
N PRO A 42 35.95 -21.48 12.74
CA PRO A 42 36.29 -20.70 11.54
C PRO A 42 35.10 -19.93 10.98
N ALA A 43 33.89 -20.49 11.11
CA ALA A 43 32.66 -19.87 10.63
C ALA A 43 32.32 -18.55 11.34
N ALA A 44 32.77 -18.36 12.59
CA ALA A 44 32.49 -17.14 13.34
C ALA A 44 33.16 -15.90 12.75
N ARG A 45 34.22 -16.06 11.95
CA ARG A 45 34.87 -14.95 11.23
C ARG A 45 33.96 -14.33 10.17
N PHE A 46 32.92 -15.04 9.73
CA PHE A 46 31.93 -14.51 8.79
C PHE A 46 30.79 -13.76 9.48
N PHE A 47 30.58 -13.97 10.78
CA PHE A 47 29.47 -13.40 11.55
C PHE A 47 29.40 -11.86 11.50
N PRO A 48 30.52 -11.12 11.58
CA PRO A 48 30.48 -9.66 11.48
C PRO A 48 29.89 -9.14 10.16
N PHE A 49 30.05 -9.87 9.05
CA PHE A 49 29.54 -9.45 7.74
C PHE A 49 28.02 -9.45 7.64
N PHE A 50 27.30 -10.06 8.58
CA PHE A 50 25.84 -9.91 8.65
C PHE A 50 25.41 -8.45 8.80
N GLY A 51 26.26 -7.60 9.39
CA GLY A 51 26.02 -6.16 9.45
C GLY A 51 25.94 -5.49 8.08
N LEU A 52 26.62 -6.00 7.04
CA LEU A 52 26.49 -5.48 5.68
C LEU A 52 25.07 -5.69 5.12
N VAL A 53 24.43 -6.81 5.47
CA VAL A 53 23.05 -7.09 5.09
C VAL A 53 22.10 -6.07 5.75
N VAL A 54 22.30 -5.82 7.05
CA VAL A 54 21.52 -4.81 7.79
C VAL A 54 21.70 -3.42 7.19
N ILE A 55 22.94 -3.03 6.85
CA ILE A 55 23.24 -1.75 6.19
C ILE A 55 22.54 -1.67 4.84
N ALA A 56 22.64 -2.70 4.00
CA ALA A 56 22.01 -2.72 2.68
C ALA A 56 20.49 -2.56 2.75
N ILE A 57 19.84 -3.29 3.67
CA ILE A 57 18.39 -3.17 3.92
C ILE A 57 18.06 -1.77 4.44
N GLY A 58 18.84 -1.25 5.39
CA GLY A 58 18.67 0.09 5.95
C GLY A 58 18.75 1.17 4.87
N VAL A 59 19.75 1.13 4.00
CA VAL A 59 19.90 2.07 2.87
C VAL A 59 18.71 2.00 1.92
N PHE A 60 18.30 0.80 1.51
CA PHE A 60 17.14 0.62 0.64
C PHE A 60 15.86 1.22 1.26
N GLN A 61 15.59 0.92 2.53
CA GLN A 61 14.45 1.48 3.25
C GLN A 61 14.53 3.00 3.40
N ALA A 62 15.72 3.56 3.64
CA ALA A 62 15.92 5.00 3.72
C ALA A 62 15.53 5.69 2.41
N PHE A 63 15.97 5.17 1.26
CA PHE A 63 15.57 5.71 -0.04
C PHE A 63 14.06 5.61 -0.28
N TYR A 64 13.46 4.45 0.01
CA TYR A 64 12.01 4.25 -0.16
C TYR A 64 11.20 5.23 0.70
N HIS A 65 11.52 5.32 1.98
CA HIS A 65 10.81 6.16 2.93
C HIS A 65 11.07 7.66 2.70
N TYR A 66 12.29 8.05 2.31
CA TYR A 66 12.60 9.42 1.92
C TYR A 66 11.72 9.86 0.74
N LYS A 67 11.66 9.06 -0.32
CA LYS A 67 10.83 9.36 -1.50
C LYS A 67 9.35 9.50 -1.13
N ASN A 68 8.84 8.65 -0.23
CA ASN A 68 7.45 8.70 0.20
C ASN A 68 7.14 9.85 1.19
N ALA A 69 8.12 10.27 2.01
CA ALA A 69 7.97 11.36 2.96
C ALA A 69 7.98 12.74 2.27
N THR A 70 8.87 12.96 1.30
CA THR A 70 9.10 14.28 0.67
C THR A 70 8.53 14.40 -0.75
N GLY A 71 8.30 13.29 -1.44
CA GLY A 71 7.87 13.29 -2.84
C GLY A 71 6.44 13.79 -3.06
N LYS A 72 6.24 14.58 -4.13
CA LYS A 72 4.90 14.96 -4.62
C LYS A 72 4.16 13.74 -5.19
N GLN A 73 4.88 12.89 -5.92
CA GLN A 73 4.40 11.62 -6.46
C GLN A 73 4.99 10.45 -5.67
N ARG A 74 4.30 10.08 -4.59
CA ARG A 74 4.63 8.95 -3.70
C ARG A 74 4.01 7.64 -4.18
N MET A 75 4.61 6.52 -3.78
CA MET A 75 4.13 5.17 -4.10
C MET A 75 2.80 4.91 -3.40
N SER A 76 1.88 4.21 -4.06
CA SER A 76 0.65 3.72 -3.43
C SER A 76 0.95 2.52 -2.53
N LEU A 77 0.24 2.37 -1.42
CA LEU A 77 0.29 1.13 -0.64
C LEU A 77 -0.60 0.05 -1.25
N LEU A 78 -1.71 0.47 -1.84
CA LEU A 78 -2.76 -0.40 -2.34
C LEU A 78 -3.15 0.05 -3.73
N ASP A 79 -3.44 -0.89 -4.62
CA ASP A 79 -4.15 -0.56 -5.85
C ASP A 79 -5.65 -0.46 -5.53
N ILE A 80 -6.30 0.61 -5.94
CA ILE A 80 -7.76 0.73 -5.80
C ILE A 80 -8.33 0.51 -7.19
N VAL A 81 -8.82 -0.70 -7.37
CA VAL A 81 -9.50 -1.16 -8.58
C VAL A 81 -11.00 -1.02 -8.36
N ASP A 82 -11.74 -0.61 -9.40
CA ASP A 82 -13.20 -0.51 -9.32
C ASP A 82 -13.83 -1.91 -9.38
N SER A 83 -15.05 -2.05 -8.83
CA SER A 83 -15.75 -3.35 -8.77
C SER A 83 -16.06 -3.97 -10.13
N GLU A 84 -15.96 -3.19 -11.21
CA GLU A 84 -16.12 -3.69 -12.58
C GLU A 84 -14.83 -4.30 -13.15
N GLU A 85 -13.66 -3.84 -12.72
CA GLU A 85 -12.36 -4.38 -13.14
C GLU A 85 -11.96 -5.59 -12.30
N GLU A 86 -12.12 -5.51 -10.97
CA GLU A 86 -11.79 -6.61 -10.04
C GLU A 86 -12.81 -6.66 -8.88
N PRO A 87 -13.78 -7.59 -8.90
CA PRO A 87 -14.82 -7.65 -7.88
C PRO A 87 -14.27 -8.24 -6.56
N ASP A 88 -14.51 -7.54 -5.43
CA ASP A 88 -14.13 -8.03 -4.10
C ASP A 88 -14.82 -9.38 -3.80
N PRO A 89 -14.08 -10.46 -3.49
CA PRO A 89 -14.64 -11.78 -3.24
C PRO A 89 -15.63 -11.82 -2.06
N LEU A 90 -15.49 -10.93 -1.07
CA LEU A 90 -16.49 -10.80 0.01
C LEU A 90 -17.76 -10.11 -0.48
N ASN A 91 -17.65 -9.13 -1.38
CA ASN A 91 -18.83 -8.50 -2.00
C ASN A 91 -19.57 -9.48 -2.92
N VAL A 92 -18.88 -10.42 -3.57
CA VAL A 92 -19.53 -11.51 -4.33
C VAL A 92 -20.32 -12.46 -3.41
N ARG A 93 -19.83 -12.73 -2.20
CA ARG A 93 -20.43 -13.71 -1.27
C ARG A 93 -21.50 -13.11 -0.36
N PHE A 94 -21.32 -11.87 0.06
CA PHE A 94 -22.13 -11.21 1.10
C PHE A 94 -22.72 -9.88 0.64
N GLY A 95 -22.39 -9.42 -0.56
CA GLY A 95 -22.95 -8.20 -1.13
C GLY A 95 -24.45 -8.35 -1.36
N SER A 96 -25.22 -7.40 -0.86
CA SER A 96 -26.63 -7.28 -1.23
C SER A 96 -26.67 -6.79 -2.68
N HIS A 97 -27.27 -7.55 -3.61
CA HIS A 97 -27.55 -7.14 -4.98
C HIS A 97 -28.52 -5.94 -4.99
N LYS A 98 -28.04 -4.73 -4.67
CA LYS A 98 -28.75 -3.50 -5.00
C LYS A 98 -28.49 -3.23 -6.48
N GLN A 99 -29.45 -3.64 -7.32
CA GLN A 99 -29.55 -3.18 -8.70
C GLN A 99 -29.40 -1.64 -8.71
N PRO A 100 -28.59 -1.05 -9.59
CA PRO A 100 -28.41 0.38 -9.63
C PRO A 100 -29.77 1.03 -9.91
N ASN A 101 -30.30 1.76 -8.93
CA ASN A 101 -31.51 2.57 -9.12
C ASN A 101 -31.22 3.60 -10.20
N LYS A 102 -31.83 3.43 -11.39
CA LYS A 102 -31.79 4.45 -12.44
C LYS A 102 -32.75 5.58 -12.03
N HIS A 103 -32.35 6.81 -12.28
CA HIS A 103 -33.24 7.97 -12.10
C HIS A 103 -33.76 8.40 -13.47
N CYS A 104 -35.02 8.80 -13.54
CA CYS A 104 -35.59 9.33 -14.79
C CYS A 104 -34.89 10.65 -15.15
N PRO A 105 -34.32 10.81 -16.36
CA PRO A 105 -33.64 12.05 -16.76
C PRO A 105 -34.58 13.25 -16.91
N HIS A 106 -35.89 13.02 -16.96
CA HIS A 106 -36.88 14.09 -17.15
C HIS A 106 -37.47 14.63 -15.86
N CYS A 107 -37.68 13.80 -14.83
CA CYS A 107 -38.32 14.21 -13.58
C CYS A 107 -37.51 13.87 -12.32
N GLY A 108 -36.40 13.14 -12.44
CA GLY A 108 -35.58 12.71 -11.31
C GLY A 108 -36.17 11.57 -10.47
N GLY A 109 -37.37 11.08 -10.79
CA GLY A 109 -38.00 9.98 -10.05
C GLY A 109 -37.20 8.68 -10.13
N HIS A 110 -37.21 7.90 -9.05
CA HIS A 110 -36.59 6.57 -9.02
C HIS A 110 -37.28 5.61 -9.98
N VAL A 111 -36.49 4.88 -10.78
CA VAL A 111 -36.98 3.84 -11.68
C VAL A 111 -36.14 2.57 -11.55
N GLN A 112 -36.82 1.42 -11.48
CA GLN A 112 -36.15 0.13 -11.44
C GLN A 112 -35.69 -0.28 -12.85
N HIS A 113 -34.74 -1.22 -12.92
CA HIS A 113 -34.31 -1.80 -14.19
C HIS A 113 -35.51 -2.49 -14.88
N ASN A 114 -35.73 -2.23 -16.18
CA ASN A 114 -36.76 -2.84 -17.07
C ASN A 114 -38.05 -2.05 -17.37
N PHE A 115 -38.21 -0.81 -16.90
CA PHE A 115 -39.34 0.02 -17.35
C PHE A 115 -39.03 0.73 -18.68
N GLN A 116 -39.94 0.63 -19.67
CA GLN A 116 -39.86 1.42 -20.91
C GLN A 116 -40.31 2.87 -20.68
N PHE A 117 -41.19 3.10 -19.71
CA PHE A 117 -41.74 4.42 -19.38
C PHE A 117 -41.59 4.70 -17.89
N CYS A 118 -41.35 5.96 -17.54
CA CYS A 118 -41.25 6.39 -16.14
C CYS A 118 -42.64 6.32 -15.45
N PRO A 119 -42.79 5.61 -14.32
CA PRO A 119 -44.07 5.51 -13.61
C PRO A 119 -44.53 6.83 -12.96
N GLN A 120 -43.63 7.80 -12.79
CA GLN A 120 -43.95 9.09 -12.17
C GLN A 120 -44.37 10.16 -13.18
N CYS A 121 -43.77 10.17 -14.38
CA CYS A 121 -44.02 11.23 -15.37
C CYS A 121 -44.48 10.72 -16.75
N GLY A 122 -44.53 9.41 -16.97
CA GLY A 122 -45.00 8.79 -18.22
C GLY A 122 -44.04 8.89 -19.40
N LYS A 123 -42.90 9.56 -19.27
CA LYS A 123 -41.93 9.74 -20.36
C LYS A 123 -41.11 8.47 -20.60
N GLU A 124 -40.80 8.21 -21.86
CA GLU A 124 -39.97 7.08 -22.28
C GLU A 124 -38.56 7.19 -21.68
N LEU A 125 -38.03 6.06 -21.21
CA LEU A 125 -36.70 5.97 -20.65
C LEU A 125 -35.76 5.54 -21.77
N LEU A 126 -34.94 6.48 -22.25
CA LEU A 126 -33.88 6.20 -23.22
C LEU A 126 -32.96 5.13 -22.64
N ARG A 127 -32.89 3.98 -23.32
CA ARG A 127 -32.14 2.80 -22.90
C ARG A 127 -30.64 3.03 -23.01
#